data_AF-A0A2W5QCQ7-F1
#
_entry.id   AF-A0A2W5QCQ7-F1
#
_cell.length_a   1.000
_cell.length_b   1.000
_cell.length_c   1.000
_cell.angle_alpha   90.00
_cell.angle_beta   90.00
_cell.angle_gamma   90.00
#
_symmetry.space_group_name_H-M   'P 1'
#
loop_
_entity.id
_entity.type
_entity.pdbx_description
1 polymer ?
#
loop_
_entity_poly.entity_id
_entity_poly.type
_entity_poly.pdbx_seq_one_letter_code
_entity_poly.pdbx_strand_id
1 'polypeptide(L)'
;MADRIFKGATRPAMMLGVPIIPCILVMGTFLLMAVWGLVFFGFVFGLSMLIILAFVIGILRFMSRQDDQRLNQYVLYLKNRPFNRNKKIWQAHSMGPLDLKKRGGWL
;
A
#
# COMPACT_ATOMS: atom_id res chain seq x y z
N MET A 1 4.96 -13.40 -4.56
CA MET A 1 6.32 -12.83 -4.46
C MET A 1 7.28 -13.98 -4.24
N ALA A 2 8.03 -14.42 -5.25
CA ALA A 2 9.15 -15.36 -5.03
C ALA A 2 10.36 -14.63 -4.43
N ASP A 3 10.51 -13.34 -4.75
CA ASP A 3 11.56 -12.47 -4.26
C ASP A 3 11.09 -11.73 -2.99
N ARG A 4 11.72 -12.02 -1.85
CA ARG A 4 11.40 -11.39 -0.56
C ARG A 4 12.31 -10.18 -0.34
N ILE A 5 11.73 -9.00 -0.29
CA ILE A 5 12.46 -7.76 0.00
C ILE A 5 12.60 -7.63 1.52
N PHE A 6 13.80 -7.91 2.04
CA PHE A 6 14.12 -7.73 3.44
C PHE A 6 14.47 -6.25 3.73
N LYS A 7 13.45 -5.41 3.95
CA LYS A 7 13.63 -4.08 4.54
C LYS A 7 13.04 -4.09 5.94
N GLY A 8 13.89 -4.29 6.96
CA GLY A 8 13.45 -4.65 8.32
C GLY A 8 14.11 -3.90 9.48
N ALA A 9 14.89 -2.84 9.24
CA ALA A 9 15.58 -2.16 10.33
C ALA A 9 14.67 -1.27 11.21
N THR A 10 13.48 -0.88 10.71
CA THR A 10 12.55 0.00 11.43
C THR A 10 11.10 -0.45 11.27
N ARG A 11 10.41 -0.52 12.41
CA ARG A 11 8.97 -0.80 12.45
C ARG A 11 8.21 0.38 11.82
N PRO A 12 7.31 0.15 10.85
CA PRO A 12 6.48 1.24 10.33
C PRO A 12 5.60 1.81 11.44
N ALA A 13 5.22 3.08 11.33
CA ALA A 13 4.29 3.66 12.28
C ALA A 13 2.90 2.98 12.14
N MET A 14 2.35 2.49 13.25
CA MET A 14 1.12 1.69 13.31
C MET A 14 0.06 2.41 14.15
N MET A 15 -1.19 2.43 13.70
CA MET A 15 -2.35 2.90 14.44
C MET A 15 -3.38 1.78 14.54
N LEU A 16 -3.83 1.44 15.75
CA LEU A 16 -4.76 0.33 16.01
C LEU A 16 -4.33 -1.03 15.42
N GLY A 17 -3.01 -1.24 15.23
CA GLY A 17 -2.46 -2.46 14.63
C GLY A 17 -2.47 -2.49 13.10
N VAL A 18 -2.74 -1.36 12.43
CA VAL A 18 -2.68 -1.17 10.98
C VAL A 18 -1.63 -0.10 10.66
N PRO A 19 -0.84 -0.21 9.56
CA PRO A 19 0.11 0.84 9.22
C PRO A 19 -0.60 2.18 8.97
N ILE A 20 0.00 3.30 9.42
CA ILE A 20 -0.67 4.62 9.43
C ILE A 20 -1.08 5.07 8.02
N ILE A 21 -0.20 4.91 7.03
CA ILE A 21 -0.46 5.34 5.64
C ILE A 21 -1.71 4.66 5.06
N PRO A 22 -1.81 3.31 4.99
CA PRO A 22 -3.01 2.66 4.50
C PRO A 22 -4.24 2.96 5.36
N CYS A 23 -4.09 3.14 6.68
CA CYS A 23 -5.19 3.51 7.55
C CYS A 23 -5.78 4.88 7.17
N ILE A 24 -4.94 5.91 7.01
CA ILE A 24 -5.37 7.26 6.61
C ILE A 24 -6.02 7.23 5.22
N LEU A 25 -5.42 6.54 4.26
CA LEU A 25 -5.95 6.47 2.89
C LEU A 25 -7.33 5.84 2.86
N VAL A 26 -7.53 4.72 3.57
CA VAL A 26 -8.82 4.03 3.62
C VAL A 26 -9.86 4.83 4.39
N MET A 27 -9.51 5.40 5.55
CA MET A 27 -10.45 6.26 6.29
C MET A 27 -10.85 7.48 5.47
N GLY A 28 -9.89 8.18 4.86
CA GLY A 28 -10.16 9.38 4.07
C GLY A 28 -11.05 9.10 2.86
N THR A 29 -10.78 8.04 2.10
CA THR A 29 -11.58 7.71 0.91
C THR A 29 -13.02 7.32 1.26
N PHE A 30 -13.20 6.45 2.26
CA PHE A 30 -14.54 6.02 2.67
C PHE A 30 -15.34 7.13 3.34
N LEU A 31 -14.70 8.02 4.13
CA LEU A 31 -15.38 9.17 4.70
C LEU A 31 -15.86 10.14 3.61
N LEU A 32 -15.02 10.42 2.60
CA LEU A 32 -15.44 11.24 1.46
C LEU A 32 -16.60 10.59 0.71
N MET A 33 -16.53 9.29 0.42
CA MET A 33 -17.63 8.55 -0.22
C MET A 33 -18.90 8.55 0.64
N ALA A 34 -18.77 8.45 1.97
CA ALA A 34 -19.91 8.48 2.88
C ALA A 34 -20.58 9.86 2.90
N VAL A 35 -19.79 10.95 2.96
CA VAL A 35 -20.32 12.33 2.97
C VAL A 35 -21.01 12.65 1.66
N TRP A 36 -20.33 12.47 0.52
CA TRP A 36 -20.93 12.73 -0.79
C TRP A 36 -22.08 11.78 -1.08
N GLY A 37 -21.95 10.53 -0.68
CA GLY A 37 -22.99 9.53 -0.80
C GLY A 37 -24.24 9.87 0.02
N LEU A 38 -24.07 10.44 1.21
CA LEU A 38 -25.18 10.94 2.02
C LEU A 38 -25.91 12.10 1.32
N VAL A 39 -25.17 13.00 0.67
CA VAL A 39 -25.74 14.13 -0.09
C VAL A 39 -26.51 13.66 -1.33
N PHE A 40 -25.98 12.72 -2.11
CA PHE A 40 -26.58 12.32 -3.38
C PHE A 40 -27.57 11.15 -3.30
N PHE A 41 -27.32 10.19 -2.41
CA PHE A 41 -28.07 8.91 -2.32
C PHE A 41 -28.78 8.72 -0.97
N GLY A 42 -28.59 9.64 -0.03
CA GLY A 42 -29.27 9.64 1.27
C GLY A 42 -28.58 8.81 2.35
N PHE A 43 -29.23 8.74 3.51
CA PHE A 43 -28.66 8.22 4.76
C PHE A 43 -28.20 6.75 4.68
N VAL A 44 -28.98 5.88 4.02
CA VAL A 44 -28.68 4.44 3.91
C VAL A 44 -27.34 4.23 3.20
N PHE A 45 -27.06 5.00 2.14
CA PHE A 45 -25.80 4.90 1.42
C PHE A 45 -24.62 5.32 2.31
N GLY A 46 -24.71 6.47 2.98
CA GLY A 46 -23.68 6.93 3.91
C GLY A 46 -23.39 5.92 5.02
N LEU A 47 -24.42 5.34 5.63
CA LEU A 47 -24.28 4.31 6.65
C LEU A 47 -23.62 3.04 6.10
N SER A 48 -23.99 2.61 4.89
CA SER A 48 -23.39 1.42 4.26
C SER A 48 -21.89 1.59 4.05
N MET A 49 -21.43 2.78 3.66
CA MET A 49 -20.00 3.08 3.49
C MET A 49 -19.24 2.99 4.82
N LEU A 50 -19.83 3.44 5.93
CA LEU A 50 -19.20 3.33 7.25
C LEU A 50 -19.09 1.87 7.73
N ILE A 51 -20.09 1.04 7.44
CA ILE A 51 -20.05 -0.40 7.76
C ILE A 51 -18.95 -1.08 6.95
N ILE A 52 -18.85 -0.77 5.65
CA ILE A 52 -17.80 -1.32 4.78
C ILE A 52 -16.42 -0.85 5.26
N LEU A 53 -16.27 0.42 5.67
CA LEU A 53 -15.04 0.94 6.25
C LEU A 53 -14.60 0.13 7.47
N ALA A 54 -15.50 -0.12 8.42
CA ALA A 54 -15.20 -0.92 9.62
C ALA A 54 -14.75 -2.34 9.25
N PHE A 55 -15.40 -2.97 8.27
CA PHE A 55 -15.04 -4.28 7.76
C PHE A 55 -13.64 -4.30 7.11
N VAL A 56 -13.33 -3.32 6.26
CA VAL A 56 -12.02 -3.18 5.61
C VAL A 56 -10.91 -2.96 6.64
N ILE A 57 -11.14 -2.13 7.66
CA ILE A 57 -10.20 -1.93 8.77
C ILE A 57 -9.96 -3.26 9.50
N GLY A 58 -11.01 -4.06 9.74
CA GLY A 58 -10.90 -5.39 10.33
C GLY A 58 -9.99 -6.33 9.52
N ILE A 59 -10.16 -6.36 8.20
CA ILE A 59 -9.31 -7.16 7.28
C ILE A 59 -7.86 -6.66 7.33
N LEU A 60 -7.64 -5.34 7.26
CA LEU A 60 -6.29 -4.76 7.32
C LEU A 60 -5.59 -5.10 8.63
N ARG A 61 -6.32 -5.08 9.74
CA ARG A 61 -5.81 -5.45 11.06
C ARG A 61 -5.47 -6.94 11.14
N PHE A 62 -6.30 -7.81 10.57
CA PHE A 62 -6.03 -9.24 10.51
C PHE A 62 -4.77 -9.53 9.69
N MET A 63 -4.62 -8.90 8.52
CA MET A 63 -3.44 -9.05 7.66
C MET A 63 -2.17 -8.54 8.33
N SER A 64 -2.26 -7.37 8.98
CA SER A 64 -1.11 -6.72 9.63
C SER A 64 -0.67 -7.41 10.93
N ARG A 65 -1.51 -8.29 11.51
CA ARG A 65 -1.16 -9.06 12.72
C ARG A 65 -0.06 -10.08 12.48
N GLN A 66 0.03 -10.64 11.27
CA GLN A 66 1.02 -11.66 10.94
C GLN A 66 2.37 -11.08 10.55
N ASP A 67 2.38 -9.90 9.91
CA ASP A 67 3.59 -9.25 9.41
C ASP A 67 3.27 -7.77 9.16
N ASP A 68 3.82 -6.89 9.98
CA ASP A 68 3.59 -5.45 9.92
C ASP A 68 4.31 -4.78 8.74
N GLN A 69 5.27 -5.47 8.12
CA GLN A 69 6.05 -4.95 6.99
C GLN A 69 5.59 -5.47 5.62
N ARG A 70 4.80 -6.54 5.57
CA ARG A 70 4.27 -7.12 4.32
C ARG A 70 3.64 -6.10 3.40
N LEU A 71 2.80 -5.21 3.93
CA LEU A 71 2.11 -4.21 3.11
C LEU A 71 3.10 -3.24 2.46
N ASN A 72 4.13 -2.84 3.21
CA ASN A 72 5.20 -1.98 2.67
C ASN A 72 6.03 -2.71 1.61
N GLN A 73 6.29 -4.01 1.79
CA GLN A 73 6.96 -4.85 0.79
C GLN A 73 6.13 -4.93 -0.51
N TYR A 74 4.80 -5.08 -0.42
CA TYR A 74 3.92 -5.06 -1.59
C TYR A 74 3.99 -3.74 -2.34
N VAL A 75 3.94 -2.61 -1.64
CA VAL A 75 4.08 -1.27 -2.24
C VAL A 75 5.43 -1.13 -2.93
N LEU A 76 6.53 -1.54 -2.27
CA LEU A 76 7.87 -1.50 -2.85
C LEU A 76 8.00 -2.39 -4.09
N TYR A 77 7.41 -3.57 -4.07
CA TYR A 77 7.40 -4.46 -5.22
C TYR A 77 6.63 -3.87 -6.39
N LEU A 78 5.45 -3.31 -6.13
CA LEU A 78 4.64 -2.65 -7.16
C LEU A 78 5.37 -1.44 -7.76
N LYS A 79 6.02 -0.62 -6.93
CA LYS A 79 6.82 0.53 -7.37
C LYS A 79 7.99 0.12 -8.27
N ASN A 80 8.63 -1.01 -7.98
CA ASN A 80 9.83 -1.45 -8.69
C ASN A 80 9.57 -2.40 -9.87
N ARG A 81 8.36 -2.95 -9.99
CA ARG A 81 7.92 -3.79 -11.11
C ARG A 81 8.26 -3.23 -12.50
N PRO A 82 8.07 -1.92 -12.82
CA PRO A 82 8.39 -1.40 -14.16
C PRO A 82 9.89 -1.24 -14.43
N PHE A 83 10.75 -1.25 -13.41
CA PHE A 83 12.19 -1.05 -13.54
C PHE A 83 12.96 -2.36 -13.73
N ASN A 84 12.31 -3.52 -13.55
CA ASN A 84 12.91 -4.83 -13.76
C ASN A 84 12.90 -5.27 -15.25
N ARG A 85 13.51 -4.47 -16.13
CA ARG A 85 13.50 -4.73 -17.60
C ARG A 85 14.36 -5.92 -18.00
N ASN A 86 15.46 -6.17 -17.30
CA ASN A 86 16.41 -7.23 -17.65
C ASN A 86 16.07 -8.59 -17.01
N LYS A 87 14.88 -8.74 -16.42
CA LYS A 87 14.44 -9.98 -15.77
C LYS A 87 14.59 -11.20 -16.66
N LYS A 88 14.32 -11.07 -17.97
CA LYS A 88 14.42 -12.19 -18.93
C LYS A 88 15.83 -12.78 -19.03
N ILE A 89 16.85 -11.94 -18.89
CA ILE A 89 18.26 -12.32 -19.02
C ILE A 89 18.76 -12.92 -17.71
N TRP A 90 18.55 -12.21 -16.60
CA TRP A 90 19.20 -12.55 -15.33
C TRP A 90 18.35 -13.43 -14.42
N GLN A 91 17.04 -13.56 -14.68
CA GLN A 91 16.06 -14.22 -13.80
C GLN A 91 16.07 -13.73 -12.33
N ALA A 92 16.78 -12.64 -12.07
CA ALA A 92 16.99 -12.05 -10.75
C ALA A 92 16.49 -10.60 -10.74
N HIS A 93 16.23 -10.09 -9.54
CA HIS A 93 15.77 -8.74 -9.31
C HIS A 93 16.69 -8.09 -8.27
N SER A 94 17.41 -7.05 -8.68
CA SER A 94 18.31 -6.30 -7.80
C SER A 94 17.73 -4.93 -7.56
N MET A 95 17.64 -4.54 -6.28
CA MET A 95 17.06 -3.27 -5.86
C MET A 95 18.05 -2.52 -4.99
N GLY A 96 18.43 -1.32 -5.42
CA GLY A 96 19.26 -0.41 -4.64
C GLY A 96 18.42 0.68 -3.96
N PRO A 97 18.95 1.33 -2.91
CA PRO A 97 18.32 2.53 -2.33
C PRO A 97 18.52 3.78 -3.20
N LEU A 98 19.32 3.67 -4.27
CA LEU A 98 19.72 4.78 -5.13
C LEU A 98 18.66 5.05 -6.20
N ASP A 99 18.25 6.30 -6.33
CA ASP A 99 17.50 6.75 -7.50
C ASP A 99 18.46 6.85 -8.70
N LEU A 100 18.29 5.93 -9.65
CA LEU A 100 19.06 5.94 -10.89
C LEU A 100 18.60 7.13 -11.75
N LYS A 101 19.31 8.26 -11.62
CA LYS A 101 19.15 9.39 -12.54
C LYS A 101 19.69 8.99 -13.91
N LYS A 102 18.88 9.14 -14.95
CA LYS A 102 19.32 8.96 -16.35
C LYS A 102 20.41 10.00 -16.63
N ARG A 103 21.68 9.58 -16.57
CA ARG A 103 22.78 10.41 -17.04
C ARG A 103 22.70 10.41 -18.57
N GLY A 104 22.58 11.59 -19.16
CA GLY A 104 22.74 11.73 -20.61
C GLY A 104 24.10 11.11 -20.97
N GLY A 105 24.08 10.11 -21.84
CA GLY A 105 25.31 9.57 -22.38
C GLY A 105 26.02 10.69 -23.14
N TRP A 106 27.32 10.80 -22.94
CA TRP A 106 28.19 11.58 -23.80
C TRP A 106 28.24 10.87 -25.16
N LEU A 107 27.27 11.18 -26.00
CA LEU A 107 27.29 10.99 -27.45
C LEU A 107 26.94 12.33 -28.08
#